data_AF-A0A2V7IXG3-F1
#
_entry.id   AF-A0A2V7IXG3-F1
#
_cell.length_a   1.000
_cell.length_b   1.000
_cell.length_c   1.000
_cell.angle_alpha   90.00
_cell.angle_beta   90.00
_cell.angle_gamma   90.00
#
_symmetry.space_group_name_H-M   'P 1'
#
loop_
_entity.id
_entity.type
_entity.pdbx_description
1 polymer ?
#
loop_
_entity_poly.entity_id
_entity_poly.type
_entity_poly.pdbx_seq_one_letter_code
_entity_poly.pdbx_strand_id
1 'polypeptide(L)'
;MARFLIEVPHDNTAAECARAAEVFLRTGSHFLTRADWGCMDGEHRAWIIVEVESKAEARSIVPPAFRSLARIVQLNTFTLEQVDELRRHHGS
;
A
#
# COMPACT_ATOMS: atom_id res chain seq x y z
N MET A 1 -15.52 -3.40 -6.76
CA MET A 1 -14.31 -3.22 -5.92
C MET A 1 -13.15 -4.09 -6.39
N ALA A 2 -12.02 -3.46 -6.71
CA ALA A 2 -10.73 -4.12 -6.96
C ALA A 2 -9.86 -4.05 -5.69
N ARG A 3 -8.95 -5.02 -5.54
CA ARG A 3 -8.02 -5.09 -4.41
C ARG A 3 -6.76 -4.27 -4.71
N PHE A 4 -6.36 -3.40 -3.79
CA PHE A 4 -5.17 -2.56 -3.93
C PHE A 4 -4.25 -2.71 -2.71
N LEU A 5 -2.95 -2.73 -2.98
CA LEU A 5 -1.90 -2.47 -1.99
C LEU A 5 -1.52 -1.00 -2.05
N ILE A 6 -1.64 -0.34 -0.91
CA ILE A 6 -1.14 1.01 -0.67
C ILE A 6 0.18 0.85 0.06
N GLU A 7 1.23 1.44 -0.49
CA GLU A 7 2.54 1.52 0.14
C GLU A 7 2.87 2.97 0.43
N VAL A 8 3.21 3.26 1.67
CA VAL A 8 3.51 4.62 2.11
C VAL A 8 4.93 4.68 2.65
N PRO A 9 5.93 4.99 1.78
CA PRO A 9 7.30 5.16 2.22
C PRO A 9 7.44 6.44 3.06
N HIS A 10 8.42 6.41 3.95
CA HIS A 10 8.87 7.56 4.74
C HIS A 10 10.38 7.46 4.93
N ASP A 11 10.99 8.52 5.43
CA ASP A 11 12.45 8.59 5.56
C ASP A 11 12.99 7.55 6.55
N ASN A 12 14.22 7.12 6.30
CA ASN A 12 14.95 6.15 7.13
C ASN A 12 15.51 6.82 8.41
N THR A 13 14.62 7.28 9.27
CA THR A 13 14.96 7.70 10.64
C THR A 13 13.87 7.27 11.61
N ALA A 14 14.25 6.97 12.85
CA ALA A 14 13.28 6.59 13.88
C ALA A 14 12.24 7.69 14.15
N ALA A 15 12.65 8.96 14.06
CA ALA A 15 11.75 10.10 14.21
C ALA A 15 10.69 10.15 13.10
N GLU A 16 11.07 9.87 11.85
CA GLU A 16 10.12 9.87 10.72
C GLU A 16 9.19 8.66 10.75
N CYS A 17 9.66 7.48 11.20
CA CYS A 17 8.78 6.35 11.50
C CYS A 17 7.72 6.70 12.54
N ALA A 18 8.14 7.30 13.66
CA ALA A 18 7.23 7.69 14.74
C ALA A 18 6.22 8.75 14.26
N ARG A 19 6.69 9.75 13.51
CA ARG A 19 5.84 10.80 12.92
C ARG A 19 4.80 10.22 11.96
N ALA A 20 5.21 9.29 11.09
CA ALA A 20 4.29 8.62 10.17
C ALA A 20 3.22 7.85 10.93
N ALA A 21 3.60 7.03 11.93
CA ALA A 21 2.67 6.29 12.77
C ALA A 21 1.69 7.22 13.50
N GLU A 22 2.17 8.31 14.09
CA GLU A 22 1.32 9.29 14.80
C GLU A 22 0.28 9.91 13.85
N VAL A 23 0.69 10.36 12.67
CA VAL A 23 -0.22 10.96 11.68
C VAL A 23 -1.30 9.97 11.26
N PHE A 24 -0.94 8.70 11.01
CA PHE A 24 -1.90 7.67 10.61
C PHE A 24 -2.93 7.41 11.72
N LEU A 25 -2.48 7.22 12.97
CA LEU A 25 -3.35 6.95 14.11
C LEU A 25 -4.27 8.14 14.44
N ARG A 26 -3.78 9.38 14.28
CA ARG A 26 -4.57 10.59 14.54
C ARG A 26 -5.55 10.96 13.44
N THR A 27 -5.29 10.55 12.19
CA THR A 27 -6.18 10.84 11.06
C THR A 27 -7.51 10.09 11.17
N GLY A 28 -7.57 9.00 11.94
CA GLY A 28 -8.84 8.43 12.42
C GLY A 28 -9.74 7.78 11.36
N SER A 29 -9.23 7.46 10.16
CA SER A 29 -10.01 6.68 9.19
C SER A 29 -9.89 5.19 9.52
N HIS A 30 -11.01 4.46 9.48
CA HIS A 30 -11.04 3.00 9.73
C HIS A 30 -10.09 2.19 8.84
N PHE A 31 -9.63 2.75 7.72
CA PHE A 31 -8.70 2.11 6.81
C PHE A 31 -7.24 2.31 7.22
N LEU A 32 -6.91 3.42 7.88
CA LEU A 32 -5.55 3.70 8.34
C LEU A 32 -5.18 2.94 9.62
N THR A 33 -6.18 2.50 10.39
CA THR A 33 -5.95 1.67 11.58
C THR A 33 -5.57 0.22 11.26
N ARG A 34 -5.66 -0.21 9.99
CA ARG A 34 -5.23 -1.52 9.50
C ARG A 34 -3.90 -1.48 8.75
N ALA A 35 -3.11 -0.42 8.98
CA ALA A 35 -1.78 -0.34 8.41
C ALA A 35 -0.84 -1.33 9.12
N ASP A 36 -0.15 -2.13 8.32
CA ASP A 36 0.99 -2.95 8.75
C ASP A 36 2.28 -2.14 8.55
N TRP A 37 3.24 -2.29 9.47
CA TRP A 37 4.43 -1.43 9.53
C TRP A 37 5.70 -2.25 9.44
N GLY A 38 6.62 -1.85 8.56
CA GLY A 38 7.93 -2.48 8.41
C GLY A 38 9.01 -1.91 9.31
N CYS A 39 8.74 -0.81 10.03
CA CYS A 39 9.78 0.00 10.66
C CYS A 39 10.63 -0.78 11.68
N MET A 40 10.03 -1.77 12.35
CA MET A 40 10.72 -2.62 13.34
C MET A 40 11.57 -3.73 12.69
N ASP A 41 11.41 -3.96 11.39
CA ASP A 41 12.15 -4.93 10.56
C ASP A 41 13.12 -4.22 9.59
N GLY A 42 13.32 -2.90 9.76
CA GLY A 42 14.20 -2.09 8.91
C GLY A 42 13.56 -1.55 7.63
N GLU A 43 12.26 -1.77 7.43
CA GLU A 43 11.53 -1.23 6.28
C GLU A 43 10.74 0.04 6.61
N HIS A 44 11.15 1.16 6.03
CA HIS A 44 10.58 2.48 6.31
C HIS A 44 9.32 2.74 5.48
N ARG A 45 8.31 1.89 5.73
CA ARG A 45 7.07 1.85 4.96
C ARG A 45 5.90 1.31 5.79
N ALA A 46 4.72 1.83 5.50
CA ALA A 46 3.45 1.22 5.89
C ALA A 46 2.78 0.57 4.68
N TRP A 47 2.09 -0.55 4.91
CA TRP A 47 1.27 -1.25 3.93
C TRP A 47 -0.19 -1.26 4.36
N ILE A 48 -1.09 -1.04 3.41
CA ILE A 48 -2.53 -1.20 3.63
C ILE A 48 -3.12 -1.93 2.42
N ILE A 49 -3.86 -3.00 2.68
CA ILE A 49 -4.64 -3.67 1.65
C ILE A 49 -6.09 -3.24 1.77
N VAL A 50 -6.65 -2.70 0.69
CA VAL A 50 -8.03 -2.20 0.63
C VAL A 50 -8.75 -2.73 -0.60
N GLU A 51 -10.07 -2.81 -0.51
CA GLU A 51 -10.95 -3.05 -1.65
C GLU A 51 -11.74 -1.77 -1.92
N VAL A 52 -11.57 -1.19 -3.11
CA VAL A 52 -12.15 0.10 -3.53
C VAL A 52 -12.40 0.08 -5.04
N GLU A 53 -13.13 1.05 -5.58
CA GLU A 53 -13.50 1.06 -6.99
C GLU A 53 -12.37 1.55 -7.91
N SER A 54 -11.38 2.28 -7.37
CA SER A 54 -10.29 2.82 -8.19
C SER A 54 -8.98 3.09 -7.44
N LYS A 55 -7.89 3.25 -8.20
CA LYS A 55 -6.61 3.75 -7.66
C LYS A 55 -6.72 5.13 -7.02
N ALA A 56 -7.61 5.98 -7.53
CA ALA A 56 -7.82 7.34 -6.99
C ALA A 56 -8.47 7.27 -5.60
N GLU A 57 -9.45 6.38 -5.43
CA GLU A 57 -10.08 6.11 -4.15
C GLU A 57 -9.10 5.47 -3.17
N ALA A 58 -8.29 4.49 -3.60
CA ALA A 58 -7.23 3.94 -2.76
C ALA A 58 -6.25 5.03 -2.27
N ARG A 59 -5.91 6.00 -3.13
CA ARG A 59 -5.02 7.10 -2.77
C ARG A 59 -5.65 8.09 -1.80
N SER A 60 -6.98 8.28 -1.84
CA SER A 60 -7.65 9.25 -0.96
C SER A 60 -7.63 8.82 0.52
N ILE A 61 -7.51 7.51 0.77
CA ILE A 61 -7.34 6.90 2.10
C ILE A 61 -6.04 7.36 2.77
N VAL A 62 -4.97 7.57 2.01
CA VAL A 62 -3.67 8.00 2.54
C VAL A 62 -3.77 9.42 3.11
N PRO A 63 -3.17 9.72 4.28
CA PRO A 63 -3.18 11.08 4.81
C PRO A 63 -2.56 12.07 3.82
N PRO A 64 -3.07 13.31 3.69
CA PRO A 64 -2.63 14.27 2.68
C PRO A 64 -1.11 14.44 2.57
N ALA A 65 -0.41 14.46 3.71
CA ALA A 65 1.04 14.61 3.79
C ALA A 65 1.84 13.50 3.08
N PHE A 66 1.23 12.34 2.84
CA PHE A 66 1.91 11.17 2.26
C PHE A 66 1.33 10.72 0.91
N ARG A 67 0.25 11.34 0.43
CA ARG A 67 -0.47 10.92 -0.80
C ARG A 67 0.39 10.95 -2.07
N SER A 68 1.31 11.91 -2.16
CA SER A 68 2.22 12.05 -3.31
C SER A 68 3.30 10.97 -3.30
N LEU A 69 3.74 10.54 -2.12
CA LEU A 69 4.76 9.51 -1.92
C LEU A 69 4.19 8.10 -2.05
N ALA A 70 2.88 7.93 -1.83
CA ALA A 70 2.25 6.63 -1.82
C ALA A 70 2.26 5.95 -3.20
N ARG A 71 2.67 4.68 -3.21
CA ARG A 71 2.54 3.79 -4.37
C ARG A 71 1.24 2.99 -4.23
N ILE A 72 0.42 3.02 -5.28
CA ILE A 72 -0.86 2.32 -5.34
C ILE A 72 -0.78 1.21 -6.38
N VAL A 73 -0.84 -0.03 -5.94
CA VAL A 73 -0.68 -1.22 -6.77
C VAL A 73 -1.99 -1.99 -6.78
N GLN A 74 -2.55 -2.28 -7.96
CA GLN A 74 -3.67 -3.19 -8.06
C GLN A 74 -3.15 -4.62 -7.89
N LEU A 75 -3.77 -5.38 -6.99
CA LEU A 75 -3.45 -6.77 -6.75
C LEU A 75 -4.38 -7.67 -7.57
N ASN A 76 -3.82 -8.75 -8.10
CA ASN A 76 -4.57 -9.80 -8.77
C ASN A 76 -4.07 -11.16 -8.26
N THR A 77 -4.91 -12.18 -8.38
CA THR A 77 -4.52 -13.58 -8.19
C THR A 77 -4.51 -14.27 -9.55
N PHE A 78 -3.79 -15.38 -9.65
CA PHE A 78 -3.72 -16.18 -10.87
C PHE A 78 -4.24 -17.58 -10.63
N THR A 79 -4.93 -18.15 -11.63
CA THR A 79 -5.09 -19.60 -11.78
C THR A 79 -3.89 -20.18 -12.54
N LEU A 80 -3.72 -21.50 -12.52
CA LEU A 80 -2.65 -22.16 -13.27
C LEU A 80 -2.76 -21.87 -14.78
N GLU A 81 -3.98 -21.88 -15.32
CA GLU A 81 -4.25 -21.61 -16.73
C GLU A 81 -3.82 -20.19 -17.13
N GLN A 82 -4.09 -19.20 -16.27
CA GLN A 82 -3.67 -17.81 -16.50
C GLN A 82 -2.14 -17.67 -16.46
N VAL A 83 -1.46 -18.41 -15.59
CA VAL A 83 0.01 -18.43 -15.56
C VAL A 83 0.58 -19.03 -16.85
N ASP A 84 0.00 -20.12 -17.35
CA ASP A 84 0.45 -20.77 -18.58
C ASP A 84 0.17 -19.92 -19.83
N GLU A 85 -0.90 -19.13 -19.83
CA GLU A 85 -1.14 -18.09 -20.85
C GLU A 85 -0.08 -16.99 -20.79
N LEU A 86 0.22 -16.44 -19.60
CA LEU A 86 1.27 -15.43 -19.43
C LEU A 86 2.64 -15.91 -19.90
N ARG A 87 3.02 -17.16 -19.59
CA ARG A 87 4.28 -17.76 -20.06
C ARG A 87 4.35 -17.85 -21.59
N ARG A 88 3.23 -18.15 -22.25
CA ARG A 88 3.16 -18.20 -23.72
C ARG A 88 3.30 -16.81 -24.35
N HIS A 89 2.74 -15.77 -23.73
CA HIS A 89 2.80 -14.40 -24.25
C HIS A 89 4.11 -13.66 -23.92
N HIS A 90 4.81 -14.05 -22.86
CA HIS A 90 6.09 -13.47 -22.44
C HIS A 90 7.29 -14.40 -22.63
N GLY A 91 7.12 -15.50 -23.36
CA GLY A 91 8.20 -16.44 -23.68
C GLY A 91 9.27 -15.78 -24.55
N SER A 92 10.40 -15.46 -23.93
CA SER A 92 11.75 -15.43 -24.52
C SER A 92 12.50 -16.66 -24.01
#